data_AF-A0A829GGP9-F1
#
_entry.id   AF-A0A829GGP9-F1
#
_cell.length_a   1.000
_cell.length_b   1.000
_cell.length_c   1.000
_cell.angle_alpha   90.00
_cell.angle_beta   90.00
_cell.angle_gamma   90.00
#
_symmetry.space_group_name_H-M   'P 1'
#
loop_
_entity.id
_entity.type
_entity.pdbx_description
1 polymer ?
#
loop_
_entity_poly.entity_id
_entity_poly.type
_entity_poly.pdbx_seq_one_letter_code
_entity_poly.pdbx_strand_id
1 'polypeptide(L)'
;DLDDDVDTLDELKAKIKKELTDQREEAAKNAVQEAAIKEATDNATIKEVPNAMIEQEVHNQMDQYLGNMQRQGISPKMYYQLTGTSEDDLHKQFEADAATRVRTNLVLEAIVKAEDIQPTEDQVNEEVKNLASEYNMDEKAVRKALSEDMLKHDIGVKQAIDIITDSAKEVESAKDDADKEASDAKADK
;
A
#
# COMPACT_ATOMS: atom_id res chain seq x y z
N ASP A 1 12.54 10.12 24.79
CA ASP A 1 12.33 9.19 25.90
C ASP A 1 13.16 7.94 25.68
N LEU A 2 13.78 7.43 26.74
CA LEU A 2 14.32 6.06 26.74
C LEU A 2 13.10 5.15 26.91
N ASP A 3 12.87 4.26 25.94
CA ASP A 3 11.77 3.28 26.01
C ASP A 3 11.83 2.52 27.34
N ASP A 4 10.77 2.62 28.15
CA ASP A 4 10.63 1.95 29.45
C ASP A 4 10.47 0.41 29.32
N ASP A 5 10.60 -0.16 28.11
CA ASP A 5 10.40 -1.58 27.79
C ASP A 5 11.69 -2.42 27.72
N VAL A 6 12.88 -1.83 27.93
CA VAL A 6 14.16 -2.56 27.89
C VAL A 6 15.12 -2.11 29.01
N ASP A 7 15.54 -3.07 29.84
CA ASP A 7 16.31 -2.81 31.07
C ASP A 7 17.82 -2.74 30.82
N THR A 8 18.30 -3.22 29.67
CA THR A 8 19.73 -3.28 29.35
C THR A 8 20.09 -2.75 27.96
N LEU A 9 21.35 -2.30 27.80
CA LEU A 9 21.89 -1.88 26.51
C LEU A 9 21.82 -3.00 25.46
N ASP A 10 21.97 -4.25 25.87
CA ASP A 10 21.93 -5.39 24.96
C ASP A 10 20.49 -5.70 24.49
N GLU A 11 19.50 -5.54 25.37
CA GLU A 11 18.08 -5.62 25.00
C GLU A 11 17.68 -4.48 24.05
N LEU A 12 18.13 -3.24 24.32
CA LEU A 12 17.91 -2.11 23.42
C LEU A 12 18.52 -2.35 22.03
N LYS A 13 19.75 -2.89 21.97
CA LYS A 13 20.38 -3.27 20.69
C LYS A 13 19.62 -4.39 19.98
N ALA A 14 19.13 -5.38 20.71
CA ALA A 14 18.36 -6.49 20.14
C ALA A 14 17.01 -5.99 19.59
N LYS A 15 16.32 -5.11 20.32
CA LYS A 15 15.07 -4.47 19.88
C LYS A 15 15.29 -3.65 18.61
N ILE A 16 16.26 -2.74 18.60
CA ILE A 16 16.59 -1.92 17.41
C ILE A 16 16.98 -2.81 16.22
N LYS A 17 17.77 -3.86 16.46
CA LYS A 17 18.13 -4.80 15.38
C LYS A 17 16.90 -5.48 14.80
N LYS A 18 15.97 -5.91 15.65
CA LYS A 18 14.71 -6.51 15.22
C LYS A 18 13.88 -5.52 14.42
N GLU A 19 13.65 -4.31 14.94
CA GLU A 19 12.90 -3.26 14.24
C GLU A 19 13.50 -2.93 12.86
N LEU A 20 14.83 -2.80 12.77
CA LEU A 20 15.51 -2.57 11.50
C LEU A 20 15.41 -3.76 10.54
N THR A 21 15.34 -4.98 11.07
CA THR A 21 15.17 -6.19 10.26
C THR A 21 13.75 -6.24 9.72
N ASP A 22 12.74 -6.10 10.59
CA ASP A 22 11.33 -6.09 10.25
C ASP A 22 11.02 -4.98 9.21
N GLN A 23 11.57 -3.76 9.40
CA GLN A 23 11.45 -2.66 8.43
C GLN A 23 12.05 -2.99 7.07
N ARG A 24 13.20 -3.68 7.03
CA ARG A 24 13.86 -4.04 5.77
C ARG A 24 13.13 -5.17 5.05
N GLU A 25 12.64 -6.16 5.79
CA GLU A 25 11.83 -7.25 5.25
C GLU A 25 10.52 -6.72 4.67
N GLU A 26 9.84 -5.81 5.38
CA GLU A 26 8.63 -5.16 4.89
C GLU A 26 8.92 -4.30 3.65
N ALA A 27 9.99 -3.50 3.67
CA ALA A 27 10.38 -2.69 2.51
C ALA A 27 10.71 -3.55 1.28
N ALA A 28 11.40 -4.69 1.47
CA ALA A 28 11.70 -5.62 0.40
C ALA A 28 10.43 -6.26 -0.17
N LYS A 29 9.52 -6.73 0.70
CA LYS A 29 8.23 -7.29 0.30
C LYS A 29 7.41 -6.28 -0.52
N ASN A 30 7.31 -5.05 -0.02
CA ASN A 30 6.58 -3.98 -0.69
C ASN A 30 7.19 -3.65 -2.07
N ALA A 31 8.52 -3.65 -2.19
CA ALA A 31 9.20 -3.40 -3.46
C ALA A 31 8.92 -4.50 -4.50
N VAL A 32 8.92 -5.77 -4.09
CA VAL A 32 8.57 -6.90 -4.97
C VAL A 32 7.11 -6.79 -5.42
N GLN A 33 6.21 -6.54 -4.47
CA GLN A 33 4.78 -6.38 -4.74
C GLN A 33 4.51 -5.22 -5.71
N GLU A 34 5.13 -4.05 -5.49
CA GLU A 34 4.98 -2.88 -6.35
C GLU A 34 5.51 -3.16 -7.76
N ALA A 35 6.66 -3.81 -7.89
CA ALA A 35 7.23 -4.19 -9.19
C ALA A 35 6.32 -5.16 -9.95
N ALA A 36 5.79 -6.18 -9.26
CA ALA A 36 4.91 -7.18 -9.87
C ALA A 36 3.57 -6.58 -10.32
N ILE A 37 2.94 -5.73 -9.49
CA ILE A 37 1.72 -5.01 -9.85
C ILE A 37 1.95 -4.07 -11.03
N LYS A 38 3.08 -3.35 -11.03
CA LYS A 38 3.45 -2.46 -12.12
C LYS A 38 3.61 -3.23 -13.43
N GLU A 39 4.32 -4.35 -13.42
CA GLU A 39 4.51 -5.20 -14.60
C GLU A 39 3.17 -5.78 -15.10
N ALA A 40 2.30 -6.25 -14.19
CA ALA A 40 0.95 -6.69 -14.54
C ALA A 40 0.13 -5.56 -15.19
N THR A 41 0.26 -4.33 -14.68
CA THR A 41 -0.44 -3.15 -15.22
C THR A 41 0.10 -2.76 -16.60
N ASP A 42 1.42 -2.78 -16.79
CA ASP A 42 2.08 -2.43 -18.06
C ASP A 42 1.77 -3.45 -19.17
N ASN A 43 1.62 -4.73 -18.82
CA ASN A 43 1.25 -5.80 -19.75
C ASN A 43 -0.25 -5.84 -20.08
N ALA A 44 -1.09 -5.16 -19.29
CA ALA A 44 -2.53 -5.14 -19.50
C ALA A 44 -2.93 -4.23 -20.67
N THR A 45 -3.80 -4.72 -21.56
CA THR A 45 -4.36 -3.90 -22.65
C THR A 45 -5.60 -3.15 -22.17
N ILE A 46 -5.41 -1.89 -21.78
CA ILE A 46 -6.48 -0.96 -21.39
C ILE A 46 -6.66 0.07 -22.51
N LYS A 47 -7.82 0.04 -23.20
CA LYS A 47 -8.08 0.89 -24.37
C LYS A 47 -7.99 2.39 -24.03
N GLU A 48 -8.78 2.83 -23.07
CA GLU A 48 -8.80 4.21 -22.58
C GLU A 48 -9.45 4.21 -21.20
N VAL A 49 -8.87 4.97 -20.27
CA VAL A 49 -9.47 5.18 -18.94
C VAL A 49 -10.41 6.39 -19.05
N PRO A 50 -11.71 6.24 -18.76
CA PRO A 50 -12.63 7.36 -18.80
C PRO A 50 -12.23 8.48 -17.82
N ASN A 51 -12.28 9.74 -18.25
CA ASN A 51 -11.97 10.89 -17.38
C ASN A 51 -12.80 10.91 -16.09
N ALA A 52 -14.05 10.45 -16.12
CA ALA A 52 -14.88 10.36 -14.93
C ALA A 52 -14.27 9.45 -13.84
N MET A 53 -13.57 8.38 -14.22
CA MET A 53 -12.86 7.52 -13.28
C MET A 53 -11.61 8.20 -12.72
N ILE A 54 -10.90 8.96 -13.55
CA ILE A 54 -9.71 9.71 -13.14
C ILE A 54 -10.10 10.79 -12.13
N GLU A 55 -11.13 11.60 -12.43
CA GLU A 55 -11.64 12.62 -11.53
C GLU A 55 -12.11 12.05 -10.19
N GLN A 56 -12.81 10.91 -10.24
CA GLN A 56 -13.25 10.24 -9.01
C GLN A 56 -12.08 9.72 -8.19
N GLU A 57 -11.04 9.18 -8.83
CA GLU A 57 -9.82 8.75 -8.16
C GLU A 57 -9.05 9.93 -7.54
N VAL A 58 -8.97 11.07 -8.23
CA VAL A 58 -8.38 12.30 -7.69
C VAL A 58 -9.14 12.74 -6.44
N HIS A 59 -10.47 12.78 -6.50
CA HIS A 59 -11.29 13.17 -5.36
C HIS A 59 -11.11 12.23 -4.16
N ASN A 60 -11.12 10.91 -4.41
CA ASN A 60 -10.88 9.91 -3.38
C ASN A 60 -9.52 10.10 -2.69
N GLN A 61 -8.45 10.35 -3.47
CA GLN A 61 -7.11 10.58 -2.93
C GLN A 61 -7.02 11.88 -2.13
N MET A 62 -7.62 12.96 -2.62
CA MET A 62 -7.70 14.23 -1.89
C MET A 62 -8.43 14.05 -0.56
N ASP A 63 -9.58 13.38 -0.56
CA ASP A 63 -10.37 13.13 0.65
C ASP A 63 -9.63 12.25 1.66
N GLN A 64 -8.95 11.20 1.19
CA GLN A 64 -8.10 10.37 2.03
C GLN A 64 -6.95 11.18 2.64
N TYR A 65 -6.24 11.96 1.82
CA TYR A 65 -5.11 12.77 2.26
C TYR A 65 -5.52 13.83 3.28
N LEU A 66 -6.54 14.61 2.97
CA LEU A 66 -7.07 15.65 3.86
C LEU A 66 -7.73 15.06 5.10
N GLY A 67 -8.42 13.92 4.98
CA GLY A 67 -8.97 13.18 6.10
C GLY A 67 -7.88 12.70 7.07
N ASN A 68 -6.75 12.20 6.56
CA ASN A 68 -5.60 11.80 7.37
C ASN A 68 -5.01 13.00 8.13
N MET A 69 -4.91 14.16 7.48
CA MET A 69 -4.47 15.40 8.12
C MET A 69 -5.43 15.89 9.18
N GLN A 70 -6.74 15.82 8.91
CA GLN A 70 -7.75 16.23 9.87
C GLN A 70 -7.71 15.36 11.14
N ARG A 71 -7.41 14.06 11.01
CA ARG A 71 -7.19 13.17 12.17
C ARG A 71 -5.97 13.58 13.00
N GLN A 72 -4.96 14.19 12.37
CA GLN A 72 -3.81 14.79 13.05
C GLN A 72 -4.09 16.22 13.56
N GLY A 73 -5.33 16.70 13.45
CA GLY A 73 -5.74 18.03 13.88
C GLY A 73 -5.48 19.16 12.88
N ILE A 74 -5.08 18.84 11.64
CA ILE A 74 -4.79 19.81 10.59
C ILE A 74 -6.00 19.91 9.65
N SER A 75 -6.73 21.02 9.71
CA SER A 75 -7.82 21.28 8.76
C SER A 75 -7.30 21.53 7.34
N PRO A 76 -8.07 21.24 6.28
CA PRO A 76 -7.67 21.53 4.89
C PRO A 76 -7.26 23.00 4.68
N LYS A 77 -8.02 23.93 5.27
CA LYS A 77 -7.69 25.36 5.22
C LYS A 77 -6.33 25.67 5.83
N MET A 78 -6.00 25.05 6.96
CA MET A 78 -4.69 25.22 7.61
C MET A 78 -3.57 24.61 6.75
N TYR A 79 -3.81 23.45 6.14
CA TYR A 79 -2.84 22.82 5.23
C TYR A 79 -2.49 23.74 4.05
N TYR A 80 -3.49 24.29 3.37
CA TYR A 80 -3.29 25.22 2.25
C TYR A 80 -2.52 26.48 2.69
N GLN A 81 -2.84 27.02 3.87
CA GLN A 81 -2.11 28.16 4.43
C GLN A 81 -0.66 27.84 4.79
N LEU A 82 -0.39 26.67 5.37
CA LEU A 82 0.94 26.25 5.81
C LEU A 82 1.85 25.96 4.61
N THR A 83 1.30 25.30 3.59
CA THR A 83 2.04 24.90 2.39
C THR A 83 2.08 25.99 1.33
N GLY A 84 1.23 27.01 1.43
CA GLY A 84 1.08 28.03 0.40
C GLY A 84 0.46 27.49 -0.90
N THR A 85 -0.24 26.36 -0.83
CA THR A 85 -0.90 25.71 -1.98
C THR A 85 -2.41 25.96 -1.95
N SER A 86 -3.07 25.75 -3.09
CA SER A 86 -4.53 25.77 -3.21
C SER A 86 -5.10 24.36 -3.38
N GLU A 87 -6.43 24.25 -3.31
CA GLU A 87 -7.15 23.01 -3.63
C GLU A 87 -6.87 22.55 -5.06
N ASP A 88 -6.85 23.48 -6.01
CA ASP A 88 -6.53 23.20 -7.43
C ASP A 88 -5.11 22.68 -7.61
N ASP A 89 -4.14 23.16 -6.81
CA ASP A 89 -2.76 22.67 -6.87
C ASP A 89 -2.66 21.24 -6.36
N LEU A 90 -3.39 20.94 -5.27
CA LEU A 90 -3.47 19.59 -4.72
C LEU A 90 -4.19 18.64 -5.69
N HIS A 91 -5.28 19.09 -6.33
CA HIS A 91 -6.01 18.33 -7.34
C HIS A 91 -5.09 17.95 -8.51
N LYS A 92 -4.39 18.93 -9.12
CA LYS A 92 -3.42 18.67 -10.21
C LYS A 92 -2.30 17.73 -9.81
N GLN A 93 -1.84 17.81 -8.57
CA GLN A 93 -0.81 16.89 -8.06
C GLN A 93 -1.30 15.45 -8.09
N PHE A 94 -2.53 15.19 -7.65
CA PHE A 94 -3.12 13.85 -7.67
C PHE A 94 -3.57 13.41 -9.07
N GLU A 95 -3.98 14.34 -9.93
CA GLU A 95 -4.36 14.07 -11.33
C GLU A 95 -3.21 13.41 -12.11
N ALA A 96 -1.96 13.83 -11.86
CA ALA A 96 -0.77 13.28 -12.52
C ALA A 96 -0.62 11.76 -12.34
N ASP A 97 -0.98 11.23 -11.17
CA ASP A 97 -0.84 9.81 -10.83
C ASP A 97 -2.17 9.04 -10.87
N ALA A 98 -3.31 9.74 -10.91
CA ALA A 98 -4.64 9.13 -10.88
C ALA A 98 -4.89 8.19 -12.06
N ALA A 99 -4.45 8.55 -13.26
CA ALA A 99 -4.61 7.70 -14.44
C ALA A 99 -3.92 6.33 -14.27
N THR A 100 -2.72 6.31 -13.70
CA THR A 100 -1.97 5.07 -13.42
C THR A 100 -2.68 4.25 -12.36
N ARG A 101 -3.15 4.89 -11.28
CA ARG A 101 -3.87 4.20 -10.19
C ARG A 101 -5.19 3.58 -10.65
N VAL A 102 -5.96 4.29 -11.47
CA VAL A 102 -7.18 3.73 -12.06
C VAL A 102 -6.85 2.52 -12.93
N ARG A 103 -5.77 2.56 -13.73
CA ARG A 103 -5.32 1.40 -14.52
C ARG A 103 -4.99 0.22 -13.62
N THR A 104 -4.22 0.44 -12.56
CA THR A 104 -3.88 -0.61 -11.59
C THR A 104 -5.11 -1.22 -10.96
N ASN A 105 -6.06 -0.40 -10.47
CA ASN A 105 -7.31 -0.88 -9.88
C ASN A 105 -8.12 -1.71 -10.89
N LEU A 106 -8.23 -1.26 -12.14
CA LEU A 106 -8.92 -2.00 -13.21
C LEU A 106 -8.27 -3.36 -13.50
N VAL A 107 -6.94 -3.46 -13.43
CA VAL A 107 -6.20 -4.71 -13.63
C VAL A 107 -6.44 -5.66 -12.46
N LEU A 108 -6.35 -5.16 -11.23
CA LEU A 108 -6.63 -5.96 -10.03
C LEU A 108 -8.07 -6.48 -10.05
N GLU A 109 -9.04 -5.64 -10.37
CA GLU A 109 -10.44 -6.07 -10.54
C GLU A 109 -10.62 -7.11 -11.64
N ALA A 110 -9.90 -6.97 -12.77
CA ALA A 110 -9.95 -7.94 -13.85
C ALA A 110 -9.40 -9.29 -13.42
N ILE A 111 -8.34 -9.31 -12.59
CA ILE A 111 -7.75 -10.52 -12.02
C ILE A 111 -8.71 -11.17 -11.02
N VAL A 112 -9.31 -10.40 -10.11
CA VAL A 112 -10.36 -10.87 -9.18
C VAL A 112 -11.47 -11.58 -9.94
N LYS A 113 -11.92 -11.00 -11.06
CA LYS A 113 -12.97 -11.59 -11.91
C LYS A 113 -12.48 -12.81 -12.71
N ALA A 114 -11.25 -12.79 -13.20
CA ALA A 114 -10.69 -13.88 -14.01
C ALA A 114 -10.40 -15.14 -13.19
N GLU A 115 -9.92 -14.96 -11.95
CA GLU A 115 -9.62 -16.04 -11.00
C GLU A 115 -10.84 -16.45 -10.16
N ASP A 116 -12.01 -15.84 -10.40
CA ASP A 116 -13.25 -16.04 -9.65
C ASP A 116 -13.06 -15.95 -8.13
N ILE A 117 -12.38 -14.90 -7.70
CA ILE A 117 -12.10 -14.66 -6.30
C ILE A 117 -13.41 -14.26 -5.59
N GLN A 118 -13.92 -15.18 -4.77
CA GLN A 118 -15.12 -14.99 -3.96
C GLN A 118 -14.76 -15.12 -2.48
N PRO A 119 -14.46 -14.00 -1.79
CA PRO A 119 -14.13 -14.06 -0.38
C PRO A 119 -15.29 -14.63 0.43
N THR A 120 -14.95 -15.61 1.26
CA THR A 120 -15.89 -16.32 2.13
C THR A 120 -16.33 -15.44 3.30
N GLU A 121 -17.44 -15.79 3.93
CA GLU A 121 -17.91 -15.11 5.15
C GLU A 121 -16.86 -15.21 6.28
N ASP A 122 -16.14 -16.32 6.38
CA ASP A 122 -15.06 -16.50 7.35
C ASP A 122 -13.92 -15.50 7.14
N GLN A 123 -13.52 -15.26 5.89
CA GLN A 123 -12.50 -14.26 5.55
C GLN A 123 -12.99 -12.84 5.87
N VAL A 124 -14.27 -12.55 5.63
CA VAL A 124 -14.88 -11.26 6.03
C VAL A 124 -14.86 -11.10 7.55
N ASN A 125 -15.15 -12.16 8.30
CA ASN A 125 -15.11 -12.15 9.76
C ASN A 125 -13.69 -11.91 10.29
N GLU A 126 -12.69 -12.53 9.67
CA GLU A 126 -11.28 -12.32 10.00
C GLU A 126 -10.83 -10.89 9.70
N GLU A 127 -11.17 -10.35 8.53
CA GLU A 127 -10.84 -8.96 8.16
C GLU A 127 -11.47 -7.96 9.13
N VAL A 128 -12.75 -8.17 9.52
CA VAL A 128 -13.41 -7.33 10.53
C VAL A 128 -12.67 -7.35 11.86
N LYS A 129 -12.21 -8.53 12.30
CA LYS A 129 -11.45 -8.67 13.54
C LYS A 129 -10.07 -7.99 13.44
N ASN A 130 -9.41 -8.09 12.30
CA ASN A 130 -8.13 -7.43 12.06
C ASN A 130 -8.28 -5.91 12.11
N LEU A 131 -9.25 -5.35 11.39
CA LEU A 131 -9.55 -3.92 11.41
C LEU A 131 -9.97 -3.44 12.80
N ALA A 132 -10.78 -4.22 13.52
CA ALA A 132 -11.17 -3.91 14.90
C ALA A 132 -9.95 -3.81 15.82
N SER A 133 -8.99 -4.73 15.68
CA SER A 133 -7.74 -4.72 16.45
C SER A 133 -6.82 -3.56 16.06
N GLU A 134 -6.64 -3.31 14.77
CA GLU A 134 -5.75 -2.28 14.23
C GLU A 134 -6.20 -0.88 14.65
N TYR A 135 -7.49 -0.60 14.55
CA TYR A 135 -8.07 0.69 14.90
C TYR A 135 -8.59 0.76 16.34
N ASN A 136 -8.36 -0.29 17.13
CA ASN A 136 -8.80 -0.42 18.52
C ASN A 136 -10.29 -0.05 18.70
N MET A 137 -11.15 -0.63 17.86
CA MET A 137 -12.59 -0.39 17.83
C MET A 137 -13.39 -1.70 17.89
N ASP A 138 -14.66 -1.64 18.27
CA ASP A 138 -15.54 -2.82 18.30
C ASP A 138 -15.81 -3.36 16.88
N GLU A 139 -15.81 -4.68 16.70
CA GLU A 139 -16.16 -5.34 15.43
C GLU A 139 -17.54 -4.90 14.90
N LYS A 140 -18.49 -4.62 15.81
CA LYS A 140 -19.82 -4.10 15.43
C LYS A 140 -19.76 -2.70 14.84
N ALA A 141 -18.81 -1.88 15.28
CA ALA A 141 -18.59 -0.55 14.72
C ALA A 141 -17.99 -0.67 13.30
N VAL A 142 -17.02 -1.58 13.11
CA VAL A 142 -16.44 -1.88 11.79
C VAL A 142 -17.53 -2.31 10.80
N ARG A 143 -18.38 -3.28 11.18
CA ARG A 143 -19.50 -3.75 10.32
C ARG A 143 -20.58 -2.71 10.04
N LYS A 144 -20.66 -1.68 10.86
CA LYS A 144 -21.59 -0.56 10.65
C LYS A 144 -20.98 0.49 9.72
N ALA A 145 -19.66 0.65 9.75
CA ALA A 145 -18.93 1.59 8.92
C ALA A 145 -18.67 1.04 7.52
N LEU A 146 -18.40 -0.26 7.40
CA LEU A 146 -18.07 -0.94 6.15
C LEU A 146 -19.14 -1.96 5.79
N SER A 147 -19.62 -1.90 4.55
CA SER A 147 -20.54 -2.88 4.00
C SER A 147 -19.79 -4.18 3.70
N GLU A 148 -20.53 -5.29 3.65
CA GLU A 148 -19.97 -6.59 3.30
C GLU A 148 -19.35 -6.59 1.90
N ASP A 149 -19.97 -5.88 0.94
CA ASP A 149 -19.44 -5.74 -0.42
C ASP A 149 -18.10 -4.99 -0.44
N MET A 150 -17.92 -3.96 0.40
CA MET A 150 -16.63 -3.26 0.52
C MET A 150 -15.55 -4.18 1.10
N LEU A 151 -15.88 -4.93 2.16
CA LEU A 151 -14.95 -5.88 2.76
C LEU A 151 -14.55 -6.98 1.78
N LYS A 152 -15.52 -7.55 1.05
CA LYS A 152 -15.26 -8.56 0.01
C LYS A 152 -14.43 -8.00 -1.14
N HIS A 153 -14.71 -6.77 -1.57
CA HIS A 153 -13.90 -6.10 -2.57
C HIS A 153 -12.44 -5.99 -2.12
N ASP A 154 -12.20 -5.46 -0.92
CA ASP A 154 -10.85 -5.24 -0.41
C ASP A 154 -10.08 -6.56 -0.19
N ILE A 155 -10.75 -7.59 0.33
CA ILE A 155 -10.16 -8.93 0.48
C ILE A 155 -9.82 -9.52 -0.90
N GLY A 156 -10.73 -9.37 -1.88
CA GLY A 156 -10.49 -9.86 -3.24
C GLY A 156 -9.29 -9.18 -3.89
N VAL A 157 -9.16 -7.86 -3.74
CA VAL A 157 -8.00 -7.10 -4.24
C VAL A 157 -6.71 -7.54 -3.56
N LYS A 158 -6.70 -7.75 -2.23
CA LYS A 158 -5.52 -8.29 -1.51
C LYS A 158 -5.11 -9.66 -2.05
N GLN A 159 -6.07 -10.56 -2.27
CA GLN A 159 -5.79 -11.89 -2.83
C GLN A 159 -5.29 -11.82 -4.27
N ALA A 160 -5.80 -10.90 -5.09
CA ALA A 160 -5.29 -10.69 -6.45
C ALA A 160 -3.83 -10.20 -6.43
N ILE A 161 -3.48 -9.32 -5.48
CA ILE A 161 -2.09 -8.87 -5.27
C ILE A 161 -1.19 -10.05 -4.87
N ASP A 162 -1.64 -10.89 -3.95
CA ASP A 162 -0.89 -12.08 -3.52
C ASP A 162 -0.66 -13.03 -4.71
N ILE A 163 -1.68 -13.28 -5.54
CA ILE A 163 -1.55 -14.08 -6.77
C ILE A 163 -0.52 -13.48 -7.73
N ILE A 164 -0.57 -12.16 -7.96
CA ILE A 164 0.41 -11.48 -8.83
C ILE A 164 1.82 -11.65 -8.28
N THR A 165 2.00 -11.43 -6.97
CA THR A 165 3.30 -11.48 -6.30
C THR A 165 3.86 -12.90 -6.27
N ASP A 166 3.04 -13.90 -5.93
CA ASP A 166 3.44 -15.32 -5.91
C ASP A 166 3.76 -15.88 -7.30
N SER A 167 3.12 -15.32 -8.35
CA SER A 167 3.41 -15.67 -9.74
C SER A 167 4.63 -14.95 -10.31
N ALA A 168 5.11 -13.90 -9.64
CA ALA A 168 6.23 -13.11 -10.10
C ALA A 168 7.53 -13.92 -10.01
N LYS A 169 8.27 -13.96 -11.11
CA LYS A 169 9.62 -14.53 -11.11
C LYS A 169 10.58 -13.46 -10.62
N GLU A 170 10.96 -13.56 -9.35
CA GLU A 170 12.01 -12.71 -8.79
C GLU A 170 13.32 -12.96 -9.54
N VAL A 171 13.79 -11.95 -10.26
CA VAL A 171 15.15 -11.87 -10.78
C VAL A 171 15.94 -11.08 -9.76
N GLU A 172 17.07 -11.61 -9.27
CA GLU A 172 17.96 -10.88 -8.35
C GLU A 172 18.17 -9.45 -8.89
N SER A 173 18.07 -8.47 -8.00
CA SER A 173 18.09 -7.07 -8.40
C SER A 173 19.45 -6.71 -9.02
N ALA A 174 19.47 -5.82 -10.02
CA ALA A 174 20.73 -5.31 -10.60
C ALA A 174 21.63 -4.57 -9.57
N LYS A 175 21.15 -4.31 -8.34
CA LYS A 175 21.98 -3.83 -7.23
C LYS A 175 22.83 -4.94 -6.61
N ASP A 176 22.34 -6.17 -6.60
CA ASP A 176 23.10 -7.32 -6.12
C ASP A 176 24.24 -7.70 -7.08
N ASP A 177 24.04 -7.52 -8.40
CA ASP A 177 25.11 -7.65 -9.39
C ASP A 177 26.21 -6.60 -9.20
N ALA A 178 25.84 -5.34 -8.93
CA ALA A 178 26.80 -4.27 -8.71
C ALA A 178 27.60 -4.44 -7.40
N ASP A 179 26.98 -4.99 -6.34
CA ASP A 179 27.65 -5.26 -5.07
C ASP A 179 28.51 -6.54 -5.13
N LYS A 180 28.08 -7.57 -5.87
CA LYS A 180 28.88 -8.76 -6.19
C LYS A 180 30.13 -8.39 -7.02
N GLU A 181 29.98 -7.64 -8.12
CA GLU A 181 31.12 -7.20 -8.96
C GLU A 181 32.12 -6.32 -8.19
N ALA A 182 31.64 -5.44 -7.30
CA ALA A 182 32.51 -4.60 -6.48
C ALA A 182 33.24 -5.38 -5.37
N SER A 183 32.66 -6.49 -4.90
CA SER A 183 33.26 -7.38 -3.91
C SER A 183 34.32 -8.30 -4.53
N ASP A 184 34.08 -8.85 -5.72
CA ASP A 184 35.03 -9.70 -6.44
C ASP A 184 36.24 -8.89 -6.96
N ALA A 185 36.03 -7.64 -7.39
CA ALA A 185 37.12 -6.76 -7.80
C ALA A 185 38.07 -6.35 -6.65
N LYS A 186 37.67 -6.54 -5.39
CA LYS A 186 38.51 -6.29 -4.19
C LYS A 186 39.21 -7.54 -3.66
N ALA A 187 38.80 -8.74 -4.07
CA ALA A 187 39.40 -9.99 -3.64
C ALA A 187 40.64 -10.40 -4.46
N ASP A 188 40.83 -9.82 -5.65
CA ASP A 188 41.93 -10.13 -6.59
C ASP A 188 43.08 -9.08 -6.55
N LYS A 189 43.26 -8.37 -5.43
CA LYS A 189 44.34 -7.39 -5.23
C LYS A 189 44.98 -7.50 -3.85
#